data_AF-A0A1S0U2P3-F1
#
_entry.id   AF-A0A1S0U2P3-F1
#
_cell.length_a   1.000
_cell.length_b   1.000
_cell.length_c   1.000
_cell.angle_alpha   90.00
_cell.angle_beta   90.00
_cell.angle_gamma   90.00
#
_symmetry.space_group_name_H-M   'P 1'
#
loop_
_entity.id
_entity.type
_entity.pdbx_description
1 polymer ?
#
loop_
_entity_poly.entity_id
_entity_poly.type
_entity_poly.pdbx_seq_one_letter_code
_entity_poly.pdbx_strand_id
1 'polypeptide(L)'
;MEYLLDSYLFRYLPFTICRNTKKNITSVVMKIIAVADWLCKTRELQPLVENHPTLVVSDFVYSVLWLLSLFCALRCGSRYVYTWVGVYLLAFFTESIKFVDESMNVVFYSQTMLTFMGMRTPLYLLCGIYHTLFYTSYVIVKRIRLEWWGEAAANGLLVFLLSLPLQVMGTKLLWWQWYDGDPRLINTFYSVPLVVLAWYAMLGTSFSVSLYLFRKGFLHEKYNWKRFFTELFCVLGAALFAVCLAILQYVIFFHILHDIFRIHSIFSLGLLLIVYATTALKALFNSRMEYYLHDAAVKDQLVEVPLNERLIHTLTELSVVAIHFLLHMLLAVFSSPENIFSEGMHQAIGSCNEMEQIFSPFGLVLYRKKYFCVEEQQQKLFDFHCIPGGQLREMVGSEPLEYYTICGTNFENRAEYIIFIWVYCVTVLFIICYITLSCVVEISKPKGYSYTKIMQHNDHKNGFTSQKGFNLCEKKFKNDGIAQRTMDDVELRHRLSVLNRNSKKSRLPTPTRLSGYISKLSA
;
A
#
# COMPACT_ATOMS: atom_id res chain seq x y z
N MET A 1 -35.61 17.94 16.19
CA MET A 1 -34.41 18.80 16.19
C MET A 1 -34.60 20.09 16.97
N GLU A 2 -35.53 21.00 16.63
CA GLU A 2 -35.74 22.23 17.43
C GLU A 2 -35.92 21.95 18.93
N TYR A 3 -36.71 20.92 19.28
CA TYR A 3 -36.90 20.48 20.67
C TYR A 3 -35.62 20.01 21.38
N LEU A 4 -34.63 19.47 20.65
CA LEU A 4 -33.36 19.01 21.23
C LEU A 4 -32.47 20.20 21.57
N LEU A 5 -32.33 21.15 20.64
CA LEU A 5 -31.62 22.40 20.86
C LEU A 5 -32.26 23.23 21.99
N ASP A 6 -33.60 23.22 22.09
CA ASP A 6 -34.29 23.82 23.24
C ASP A 6 -33.99 23.11 24.56
N SER A 7 -34.12 21.78 24.60
CA SER A 7 -33.93 21.00 25.83
C SER A 7 -32.49 21.03 26.36
N TYR A 8 -31.50 20.95 25.45
CA TYR A 8 -30.09 20.74 25.81
C TYR A 8 -29.20 21.97 25.70
N LEU A 9 -29.56 22.99 24.90
CA LEU A 9 -28.71 24.16 24.68
C LEU A 9 -29.36 25.45 25.17
N PHE A 10 -30.53 25.82 24.62
CA PHE A 10 -31.15 27.11 24.91
C PHE A 10 -31.69 27.23 26.36
N ARG A 11 -32.07 26.11 26.99
CA ARG A 11 -32.55 26.08 28.37
C ARG A 11 -31.49 26.42 29.42
N TYR A 12 -30.20 26.29 29.11
CA TYR A 12 -29.10 26.51 30.04
C TYR A 12 -28.38 27.86 29.86
N LEU A 13 -28.83 28.69 28.91
CA LEU A 13 -28.22 30.00 28.68
C LEU A 13 -28.82 31.05 29.64
N PRO A 14 -27.99 31.86 30.33
CA PRO A 14 -28.45 32.81 31.36
C PRO A 14 -29.12 34.08 30.79
N PHE A 15 -29.46 34.10 29.50
CA PHE A 15 -30.06 35.24 28.81
C PHE A 15 -31.09 34.79 27.77
N THR A 16 -32.16 35.57 27.62
CA THR A 16 -33.24 35.29 26.66
C THR A 16 -32.82 35.63 25.23
N ILE A 17 -32.74 34.60 24.37
CA ILE A 17 -32.38 34.76 22.95
C ILE A 17 -33.61 35.12 22.11
N CYS A 18 -33.51 36.19 21.32
CA CYS A 18 -34.54 36.60 20.36
C CYS A 18 -34.89 35.49 19.37
N ARG A 19 -36.17 35.37 19.01
CA ARG A 19 -36.69 34.27 18.16
C ARG A 19 -35.98 34.13 16.81
N ASN A 20 -35.57 35.24 16.18
CA ASN A 20 -34.78 35.21 14.94
C ASN A 20 -33.35 34.69 15.16
N THR A 21 -32.68 35.12 16.22
CA THR A 21 -31.34 34.62 16.58
C THR A 21 -31.38 33.12 16.88
N LYS A 22 -32.41 32.65 17.59
CA LYS A 22 -32.64 31.23 17.84
C LYS A 22 -32.83 30.44 16.52
N LYS A 23 -33.65 30.92 15.59
CA LYS A 23 -33.80 30.32 14.25
C LYS A 23 -32.47 30.25 13.48
N ASN A 24 -31.67 31.32 13.52
CA ASN A 24 -30.36 31.35 12.85
C ASN A 24 -29.39 30.32 13.46
N ILE A 25 -29.32 30.23 14.80
CA ILE A 25 -28.50 29.22 15.48
C ILE A 25 -28.96 27.81 15.11
N THR A 26 -30.27 27.53 15.16
CA THR A 26 -30.82 26.23 14.72
C THR A 26 -30.44 25.93 13.27
N SER A 27 -30.55 26.88 12.35
CA SER A 27 -30.17 26.69 10.94
C SER A 27 -28.69 26.35 10.77
N VAL A 28 -27.80 27.04 11.49
CA VAL A 28 -26.35 26.76 11.48
C VAL A 28 -26.05 25.37 12.06
N VAL A 29 -26.65 25.02 13.21
CA VAL A 29 -26.46 23.71 13.83
C VAL A 29 -27.00 22.59 12.93
N MET A 30 -28.17 22.78 12.30
CA MET A 30 -28.71 21.82 11.32
C MET A 30 -27.77 21.62 10.13
N LYS A 31 -27.12 22.68 9.62
CA LYS A 31 -26.10 22.56 8.57
C LYS A 31 -24.87 21.80 9.05
N ILE A 32 -24.38 22.07 10.26
CA ILE A 32 -23.23 21.35 10.84
C ILE A 32 -23.57 19.87 11.03
N ILE A 33 -24.76 19.54 11.54
CA ILE A 33 -25.19 18.15 11.72
C ILE A 33 -25.38 17.45 10.36
N ALA A 34 -25.96 18.11 9.36
CA ALA A 34 -26.10 17.54 8.02
C ALA A 34 -24.73 17.25 7.38
N VAL A 35 -23.76 18.16 7.53
CA VAL A 35 -22.38 17.93 7.08
C VAL A 35 -21.70 16.81 7.87
N ALA A 36 -21.96 16.68 9.17
CA ALA A 36 -21.39 15.62 10.00
C ALA A 36 -21.98 14.23 9.67
N ASP A 37 -23.30 14.11 9.52
CA ASP A 37 -24.02 12.88 9.14
C ASP A 37 -23.65 12.44 7.71
N TRP A 38 -23.46 13.39 6.79
CA TRP A 38 -22.90 13.10 5.47
C TRP A 38 -21.42 12.69 5.55
N LEU A 39 -20.60 13.34 6.38
CA LEU A 39 -19.18 13.05 6.46
C LEU A 39 -18.91 11.65 7.03
N CYS A 40 -19.58 11.27 8.13
CA CYS A 40 -19.39 10.00 8.82
C CYS A 40 -20.69 9.53 9.47
N LYS A 41 -21.13 8.32 9.13
CA LYS A 41 -22.33 7.69 9.69
C LYS A 41 -21.97 6.38 10.38
N THR A 42 -22.52 6.22 11.58
CA THR A 42 -22.27 5.09 12.48
C THR A 42 -23.42 4.09 12.40
N ARG A 43 -23.12 2.79 12.32
CA ARG A 43 -24.12 1.70 12.37
C ARG A 43 -23.88 0.79 13.55
N GLU A 44 -24.96 0.23 14.11
CA GLU A 44 -24.91 -0.74 15.20
C GLU A 44 -24.21 -2.05 14.76
N LEU A 45 -23.36 -2.59 15.62
CA LEU A 45 -22.51 -3.75 15.30
C LEU A 45 -23.30 -5.07 15.24
N GLN A 46 -24.27 -5.27 16.15
CA GLN A 46 -24.99 -6.53 16.27
C GLN A 46 -25.66 -7.00 14.96
N PRO A 47 -26.52 -6.20 14.30
CA PRO A 47 -27.14 -6.63 13.04
C PRO A 47 -26.12 -6.82 11.91
N LEU A 48 -24.97 -6.14 11.96
CA LEU A 48 -23.90 -6.32 10.98
C LEU A 48 -23.14 -7.65 11.18
N VAL A 49 -22.95 -8.09 12.43
CA VAL A 49 -22.38 -9.41 12.75
C VAL A 49 -23.31 -10.55 12.35
N GLU A 50 -24.61 -10.38 12.57
CA GLU A 50 -25.63 -11.37 12.23
C GLU A 50 -25.81 -11.51 10.70
N ASN A 51 -25.83 -10.40 9.96
CA ASN A 51 -26.11 -10.40 8.52
C ASN A 51 -24.87 -10.46 7.61
N HIS A 52 -23.73 -9.92 8.05
CA HIS A 52 -22.51 -9.82 7.24
C HIS A 52 -21.22 -10.05 8.04
N PRO A 53 -21.04 -11.22 8.66
CA PRO A 53 -19.90 -11.51 9.55
C PRO A 53 -18.54 -11.42 8.84
N THR A 54 -18.48 -11.74 7.54
CA THR A 54 -17.21 -11.68 6.77
C THR A 54 -16.70 -10.25 6.63
N LEU A 55 -17.60 -9.28 6.47
CA LEU A 55 -17.27 -7.86 6.37
C LEU A 55 -16.78 -7.30 7.71
N VAL A 56 -17.36 -7.74 8.84
CA VAL A 56 -16.88 -7.37 10.19
C VAL A 56 -15.47 -7.89 10.45
N VAL A 57 -15.20 -9.16 10.11
CA VAL A 57 -13.85 -9.75 10.21
C VAL A 57 -12.86 -9.00 9.32
N SER A 58 -13.27 -8.63 8.10
CA SER A 58 -12.47 -7.83 7.17
C SER A 58 -12.14 -6.44 7.74
N ASP A 59 -13.15 -5.69 8.21
CA ASP A 59 -13.00 -4.35 8.81
C ASP A 59 -12.04 -4.36 10.01
N PHE A 60 -12.17 -5.36 10.88
CA PHE A 60 -11.24 -5.56 12.00
C PHE A 60 -9.81 -5.86 11.55
N VAL A 61 -9.61 -6.86 10.67
CA VAL A 61 -8.26 -7.25 10.21
C VAL A 61 -7.59 -6.09 9.47
N TYR A 62 -8.31 -5.42 8.58
CA TYR A 62 -7.79 -4.27 7.85
C TYR A 62 -7.48 -3.06 8.74
N SER A 63 -8.25 -2.84 9.81
CA SER A 63 -7.92 -1.84 10.83
C SER A 63 -6.64 -2.19 11.59
N VAL A 64 -6.41 -3.47 11.90
CA VAL A 64 -5.14 -3.95 12.51
C VAL A 64 -3.96 -3.77 11.54
N LEU A 65 -4.12 -4.11 10.26
CA LEU A 65 -3.10 -3.92 9.23
C LEU A 65 -2.76 -2.44 8.99
N TRP A 66 -3.77 -1.56 9.01
CA TRP A 66 -3.58 -0.11 8.95
C TRP A 66 -2.70 0.39 10.10
N LEU A 67 -3.01 0.02 11.35
CA LEU A 67 -2.21 0.37 12.51
C LEU A 67 -0.79 -0.20 12.44
N LEU A 68 -0.64 -1.47 12.01
CA LEU A 68 0.68 -2.11 11.84
C LEU A 68 1.53 -1.38 10.80
N SER A 69 0.93 -0.97 9.68
CA SER A 69 1.59 -0.17 8.63
C SER A 69 2.03 1.21 9.16
N LEU A 70 1.21 1.85 10.01
CA LEU A 70 1.56 3.13 10.64
C LEU A 70 2.73 2.98 11.62
N PHE A 71 2.71 1.95 12.48
CA PHE A 71 3.84 1.66 13.36
C PHE A 71 5.12 1.36 12.58
N CYS A 72 5.02 0.67 11.43
CA CYS A 72 6.18 0.46 10.57
C CYS A 72 6.66 1.76 9.92
N ALA A 73 5.75 2.63 9.45
CA ALA A 73 6.08 3.94 8.88
C ALA A 73 6.81 4.84 9.88
N LEU A 74 6.32 4.90 11.12
CA LEU A 74 6.93 5.66 12.23
C LEU A 74 8.35 5.17 12.54
N ARG A 75 8.61 3.86 12.47
CA ARG A 75 9.95 3.29 12.72
C ARG A 75 10.90 3.36 11.52
N CYS A 76 10.39 3.24 10.29
CA CYS A 76 11.22 3.33 9.07
C CYS A 76 11.71 4.75 8.75
N GLY A 77 11.13 5.78 9.39
CA GLY A 77 11.58 7.16 9.36
C GLY A 77 10.60 8.12 8.67
N SER A 78 10.76 9.43 8.91
CA SER A 78 9.75 10.45 8.61
C SER A 78 9.20 10.43 7.17
N ARG A 79 10.02 10.10 6.17
CA ARG A 79 9.57 10.01 4.77
C ARG A 79 8.56 8.89 4.51
N TYR A 80 8.66 7.79 5.23
CA TYR A 80 7.67 6.72 5.17
C TYR A 80 6.34 7.17 5.79
N VAL A 81 6.37 7.92 6.89
CA VAL A 81 5.17 8.57 7.46
C VAL A 81 4.51 9.51 6.45
N TYR A 82 5.29 10.35 5.75
CA TYR A 82 4.73 11.19 4.68
C TYR A 82 4.18 10.36 3.51
N THR A 83 4.84 9.28 3.08
CA THR A 83 4.28 8.37 2.06
C THR A 83 2.98 7.71 2.53
N TRP A 84 2.89 7.32 3.80
CA TRP A 84 1.69 6.73 4.41
C TRP A 84 0.50 7.71 4.42
N VAL A 85 0.74 8.98 4.77
CA VAL A 85 -0.25 10.07 4.62
C VAL A 85 -0.62 10.26 3.14
N GLY A 86 0.33 10.06 2.23
CA GLY A 86 0.09 10.10 0.79
C GLY A 86 -0.83 9.01 0.26
N VAL A 87 -0.72 7.80 0.80
CA VAL A 87 -1.63 6.71 0.46
C VAL A 87 -3.04 6.97 0.99
N TYR A 88 -3.17 7.58 2.18
CA TYR A 88 -4.47 8.06 2.68
C TYR A 88 -5.07 9.14 1.76
N LEU A 89 -4.28 10.12 1.32
CA LEU A 89 -4.73 11.14 0.37
C LEU A 89 -5.08 10.55 -1.01
N LEU A 90 -4.32 9.57 -1.49
CA LEU A 90 -4.60 8.84 -2.72
C LEU A 90 -5.94 8.09 -2.64
N ALA A 91 -6.19 7.40 -1.52
CA ALA A 91 -7.45 6.72 -1.25
C ALA A 91 -8.62 7.72 -1.25
N PHE A 92 -8.47 8.81 -0.50
CA PHE A 92 -9.48 9.88 -0.40
C PHE A 92 -9.80 10.48 -1.77
N PHE A 93 -8.78 10.84 -2.57
CA PHE A 93 -9.04 11.42 -3.90
C PHE A 93 -9.62 10.42 -4.88
N THR A 94 -9.15 9.17 -4.90
CA THR A 94 -9.68 8.12 -5.79
C THR A 94 -11.15 7.84 -5.49
N GLU A 95 -11.51 7.67 -4.22
CA GLU A 95 -12.90 7.46 -3.80
C GLU A 95 -13.77 8.72 -3.91
N SER A 96 -13.17 9.92 -4.03
CA SER A 96 -13.91 11.16 -4.25
C SER A 96 -14.31 11.40 -5.71
N ILE A 97 -13.72 10.68 -6.68
CA ILE A 97 -13.98 10.89 -8.12
C ILE A 97 -15.48 10.74 -8.44
N LYS A 98 -16.16 9.78 -7.80
CA LYS A 98 -17.60 9.50 -7.98
C LYS A 98 -18.55 10.63 -7.56
N PHE A 99 -18.05 11.65 -6.85
CA PHE A 99 -18.80 12.88 -6.51
C PHE A 99 -18.45 14.07 -7.43
N VAL A 100 -17.42 13.94 -8.26
CA VAL A 100 -17.09 14.93 -9.30
C VAL A 100 -17.90 14.66 -10.56
N ASP A 101 -18.10 13.38 -10.88
CA ASP A 101 -18.94 12.92 -11.99
C ASP A 101 -19.64 11.60 -11.61
N GLU A 102 -20.98 11.62 -11.63
CA GLU A 102 -21.83 10.45 -11.37
C GLU A 102 -21.61 9.33 -12.42
N SER A 103 -21.16 9.68 -13.62
CA SER A 103 -20.79 8.72 -14.68
C SER A 103 -19.56 7.87 -14.31
N MET A 104 -18.77 8.32 -13.31
CA MET A 104 -17.64 7.57 -12.75
C MET A 104 -18.03 6.74 -11.52
N ASN A 105 -19.29 6.80 -11.05
CA ASN A 105 -19.79 5.88 -10.03
C ASN A 105 -20.00 4.49 -10.67
N VAL A 106 -19.15 3.53 -10.29
CA VAL A 106 -19.11 2.15 -10.83
C VAL A 106 -19.05 1.06 -9.75
N VAL A 107 -18.94 1.45 -8.48
CA VAL A 107 -18.80 0.54 -7.32
C VAL A 107 -19.73 0.97 -6.19
N PHE A 108 -20.53 0.04 -5.69
CA PHE A 108 -21.39 0.23 -4.54
C PHE A 108 -20.86 -0.61 -3.38
N TYR A 109 -20.45 0.04 -2.30
CA TYR A 109 -19.84 -0.62 -1.14
C TYR A 109 -20.86 -0.93 -0.06
N SER A 110 -20.72 -2.11 0.54
CA SER A 110 -21.57 -2.57 1.64
C SER A 110 -21.26 -1.80 2.93
N GLN A 111 -22.28 -1.58 3.76
CA GLN A 111 -22.15 -0.68 4.90
C GLN A 111 -21.49 -1.35 6.11
N THR A 112 -20.49 -0.69 6.66
CA THR A 112 -19.76 -1.10 7.87
C THR A 112 -20.18 -0.29 9.10
N MET A 113 -19.58 -0.56 10.26
CA MET A 113 -19.80 0.25 11.47
C MET A 113 -19.52 1.75 11.26
N LEU A 114 -18.53 2.08 10.42
CA LEU A 114 -18.13 3.43 10.09
C LEU A 114 -18.07 3.61 8.57
N THR A 115 -19.00 4.39 8.04
CA THR A 115 -19.07 4.74 6.60
C THR A 115 -19.01 6.25 6.41
N PHE A 116 -18.27 6.68 5.39
CA PHE A 116 -18.03 8.09 5.06
C PHE A 116 -18.74 8.47 3.77
N MET A 117 -18.80 9.79 3.52
CA MET A 117 -19.25 10.38 2.25
C MET A 117 -20.68 9.95 1.84
N GLY A 118 -21.64 10.11 2.75
CA GLY A 118 -23.05 9.79 2.53
C GLY A 118 -23.32 8.28 2.46
N MET A 119 -22.68 7.49 3.34
CA MET A 119 -22.75 6.02 3.35
C MET A 119 -22.16 5.32 2.10
N ARG A 120 -21.33 6.01 1.30
CA ARG A 120 -20.79 5.49 0.04
C ARG A 120 -19.38 4.90 0.15
N THR A 121 -18.63 5.16 1.22
CA THR A 121 -17.21 4.77 1.33
C THR A 121 -16.86 4.26 2.73
N PRO A 122 -16.62 2.96 2.95
CA PRO A 122 -16.38 2.41 4.29
C PRO A 122 -14.97 2.68 4.83
N LEU A 123 -14.80 2.70 6.16
CA LEU A 123 -13.51 3.00 6.82
C LEU A 123 -12.38 2.05 6.38
N TYR A 124 -12.62 0.74 6.39
CA TYR A 124 -11.61 -0.27 6.05
C TYR A 124 -11.08 -0.13 4.63
N LEU A 125 -11.82 0.49 3.72
CA LEU A 125 -11.33 0.80 2.38
C LEU A 125 -10.30 1.94 2.45
N LEU A 126 -10.72 3.12 2.92
CA LEU A 126 -9.90 4.34 2.97
C LEU A 126 -8.62 4.17 3.80
N CYS A 127 -8.73 3.49 4.94
CA CYS A 127 -7.61 3.29 5.87
C CYS A 127 -6.95 1.92 5.72
N GLY A 128 -7.71 0.85 5.55
CA GLY A 128 -7.18 -0.51 5.59
C GLY A 128 -6.60 -1.00 4.27
N ILE A 129 -7.45 -1.14 3.26
CA ILE A 129 -7.13 -1.72 1.95
C ILE A 129 -6.06 -0.88 1.25
N TYR A 130 -6.26 0.44 1.14
CA TYR A 130 -5.29 1.27 0.41
C TYR A 130 -3.89 1.22 1.04
N HIS A 131 -3.75 1.21 2.37
CA HIS A 131 -2.44 1.05 3.01
C HIS A 131 -1.88 -0.36 2.83
N THR A 132 -2.70 -1.40 2.99
CA THR A 132 -2.27 -2.80 2.81
C THR A 132 -1.80 -3.09 1.38
N LEU A 133 -2.43 -2.49 0.37
CA LEU A 133 -2.05 -2.65 -1.03
C LEU A 133 -0.91 -1.69 -1.42
N PHE A 134 -1.14 -0.38 -1.35
CA PHE A 134 -0.24 0.63 -1.95
C PHE A 134 0.95 0.97 -1.06
N TYR A 135 0.77 1.12 0.25
CA TYR A 135 1.88 1.47 1.14
C TYR A 135 2.83 0.28 1.33
N THR A 136 2.31 -0.90 1.65
CA THR A 136 3.12 -2.12 1.81
C THR A 136 3.87 -2.48 0.52
N SER A 137 3.20 -2.41 -0.65
CA SER A 137 3.85 -2.59 -1.95
C SER A 137 5.00 -1.60 -2.16
N TYR A 138 4.78 -0.30 -1.88
CA TYR A 138 5.80 0.73 -2.04
C TYR A 138 7.02 0.45 -1.16
N VAL A 139 6.81 0.07 0.11
CA VAL A 139 7.90 -0.24 1.03
C VAL A 139 8.67 -1.48 0.60
N ILE A 140 7.98 -2.54 0.14
CA ILE A 140 8.61 -3.77 -0.37
C ILE A 140 9.49 -3.44 -1.59
N VAL A 141 8.94 -2.73 -2.58
CA VAL A 141 9.67 -2.42 -3.82
C VAL A 141 10.84 -1.46 -3.56
N LYS A 142 10.69 -0.49 -2.66
CA LYS A 142 11.80 0.38 -2.22
C LYS A 142 12.97 -0.37 -1.57
N ARG A 143 12.75 -1.57 -1.02
CA ARG A 143 13.85 -2.41 -0.49
C ARG A 143 14.62 -3.16 -1.58
N ILE A 144 14.05 -3.34 -2.77
CA ILE A 144 14.70 -3.96 -3.94
C ILE A 144 15.75 -2.99 -4.55
N ARG A 145 15.61 -1.67 -4.35
CA ARG A 145 16.54 -0.63 -4.85
C ARG A 145 16.70 -0.63 -6.37
N LEU A 146 15.57 -0.68 -7.09
CA LEU A 146 15.55 -0.50 -8.54
C LEU A 146 15.75 0.99 -8.91
N GLU A 147 16.02 1.26 -10.19
CA GLU A 147 15.88 2.62 -10.73
C GLU A 147 14.42 3.10 -10.66
N TRP A 148 14.19 4.41 -10.50
CA TRP A 148 12.87 5.00 -10.22
C TRP A 148 11.71 4.56 -11.13
N TRP A 149 11.99 4.32 -12.41
CA TRP A 149 11.02 3.87 -13.41
C TRP A 149 10.68 2.38 -13.24
N GLY A 150 11.68 1.56 -12.87
CA GLY A 150 11.50 0.16 -12.50
C GLY A 150 10.81 -0.01 -11.15
N GLU A 151 11.14 0.83 -10.15
CA GLU A 151 10.42 0.87 -8.87
C GLU A 151 8.93 1.16 -9.08
N ALA A 152 8.60 2.13 -9.95
CA ALA A 152 7.20 2.46 -10.21
C ALA A 152 6.45 1.29 -10.88
N ALA A 153 7.02 0.69 -11.93
CA ALA A 153 6.41 -0.44 -12.62
C ALA A 153 6.27 -1.68 -11.71
N ALA A 154 7.30 -1.98 -10.91
CA ALA A 154 7.25 -3.06 -9.91
C ALA A 154 6.20 -2.79 -8.82
N ASN A 155 5.99 -1.53 -8.42
CA ASN A 155 4.94 -1.16 -7.48
C ASN A 155 3.54 -1.40 -8.06
N GLY A 156 3.28 -1.03 -9.32
CA GLY A 156 2.00 -1.35 -9.97
C GLY A 156 1.73 -2.85 -10.08
N LEU A 157 2.75 -3.65 -10.44
CA LEU A 157 2.64 -5.10 -10.47
C LEU A 157 2.35 -5.70 -9.09
N LEU A 158 3.06 -5.26 -8.05
CA LEU A 158 2.84 -5.79 -6.71
C LEU A 158 1.48 -5.36 -6.14
N VAL A 159 1.01 -4.13 -6.40
CA VAL A 159 -0.37 -3.72 -6.07
C VAL A 159 -1.41 -4.61 -6.78
N PHE A 160 -1.22 -4.95 -8.06
CA PHE A 160 -2.09 -5.91 -8.77
C PHE A 160 -2.06 -7.31 -8.13
N LEU A 161 -0.88 -7.81 -7.77
CA LEU A 161 -0.72 -9.12 -7.14
C LEU A 161 -1.34 -9.18 -5.73
N LEU A 162 -1.33 -8.08 -4.99
CA LEU A 162 -1.97 -7.99 -3.68
C LEU A 162 -3.49 -7.81 -3.80
N SER A 163 -3.99 -7.12 -4.84
CA SER A 163 -5.41 -6.78 -4.97
C SER A 163 -6.28 -7.91 -5.51
N LEU A 164 -5.75 -8.82 -6.32
CA LEU A 164 -6.54 -9.87 -6.97
C LEU A 164 -7.38 -10.74 -6.00
N PRO A 165 -6.83 -11.37 -4.95
CA PRO A 165 -7.63 -12.22 -4.04
C PRO A 165 -8.67 -11.41 -3.26
N LEU A 166 -8.37 -10.13 -2.97
CA LEU A 166 -9.31 -9.20 -2.35
C LEU A 166 -10.47 -8.86 -3.28
N GLN A 167 -10.23 -8.64 -4.57
CA GLN A 167 -11.30 -8.39 -5.53
C GLN A 167 -12.19 -9.62 -5.73
N VAL A 168 -11.60 -10.79 -5.95
CA VAL A 168 -12.37 -12.04 -6.17
C VAL A 168 -13.23 -12.40 -4.96
N MET A 169 -12.67 -12.36 -3.75
CA MET A 169 -13.44 -12.67 -2.54
C MET A 169 -14.38 -11.53 -2.14
N GLY A 170 -13.96 -10.27 -2.23
CA GLY A 170 -14.78 -9.12 -1.86
C GLY A 170 -16.04 -8.99 -2.72
N THR A 171 -15.93 -9.23 -4.03
CA THR A 171 -17.11 -9.29 -4.90
C THR A 171 -17.98 -10.52 -4.60
N LYS A 172 -17.41 -11.73 -4.45
CA LYS A 172 -18.23 -12.93 -4.19
C LYS A 172 -18.88 -12.95 -2.79
N LEU A 173 -18.30 -12.25 -1.82
CA LEU A 173 -18.84 -12.07 -0.47
C LEU A 173 -19.66 -10.77 -0.31
N LEU A 174 -20.00 -10.08 -1.40
CA LEU A 174 -20.80 -8.86 -1.38
C LEU A 174 -20.26 -7.82 -0.38
N TRP A 175 -18.96 -7.56 -0.39
CA TRP A 175 -18.34 -6.39 0.25
C TRP A 175 -18.49 -5.13 -0.63
N TRP A 176 -18.62 -5.36 -1.94
CA TRP A 176 -19.05 -4.40 -2.93
C TRP A 176 -19.69 -5.09 -4.14
N GLN A 177 -20.55 -4.33 -4.82
CA GLN A 177 -21.18 -4.66 -6.08
C GLN A 177 -20.65 -3.75 -7.21
N TRP A 178 -20.56 -4.29 -8.42
CA TRP A 178 -20.24 -3.54 -9.64
C TRP A 178 -21.53 -3.03 -10.31
N TYR A 179 -21.46 -1.84 -10.92
CA TYR A 179 -22.57 -1.27 -11.69
C TYR A 179 -22.98 -2.21 -12.84
N ASP A 180 -24.26 -2.60 -12.88
CA ASP A 180 -24.77 -3.52 -13.89
C ASP A 180 -25.11 -2.80 -15.20
N GLY A 181 -24.74 -3.40 -16.34
CA GLY A 181 -24.93 -2.81 -17.66
C GLY A 181 -23.95 -1.69 -18.04
N ASP A 182 -22.88 -1.44 -17.27
CA ASP A 182 -21.81 -0.51 -17.69
C ASP A 182 -20.91 -1.16 -18.75
N PRO A 183 -20.79 -0.59 -19.98
CA PRO A 183 -20.03 -1.21 -21.06
C PRO A 183 -18.54 -1.37 -20.75
N ARG A 184 -17.98 -0.58 -19.82
CA ARG A 184 -16.56 -0.67 -19.40
C ARG A 184 -16.30 -1.89 -18.53
N LEU A 185 -17.33 -2.49 -17.93
CA LEU A 185 -17.21 -3.55 -16.93
C LEU A 185 -17.56 -4.95 -17.44
N ILE A 186 -18.04 -5.07 -18.70
CA ILE A 186 -18.52 -6.33 -19.32
C ILE A 186 -17.52 -7.49 -19.14
N ASN A 187 -16.24 -7.25 -19.40
CA ASN A 187 -15.23 -8.30 -19.40
C ASN A 187 -14.73 -8.55 -17.96
N THR A 188 -15.21 -9.63 -17.35
CA THR A 188 -14.92 -10.00 -15.95
C THR A 188 -14.07 -11.28 -15.84
N PHE A 189 -13.45 -11.46 -14.66
CA PHE A 189 -12.73 -12.66 -14.24
C PHE A 189 -13.14 -12.98 -12.80
N TYR A 190 -13.75 -14.15 -12.57
CA TYR A 190 -14.51 -14.45 -11.34
C TYR A 190 -15.43 -13.29 -10.92
N SER A 191 -16.16 -12.72 -11.89
CA SER A 191 -17.07 -11.58 -11.74
C SER A 191 -16.44 -10.26 -11.27
N VAL A 192 -15.10 -10.17 -11.24
CA VAL A 192 -14.36 -8.91 -11.09
C VAL A 192 -14.08 -8.32 -12.48
N PRO A 193 -14.46 -7.07 -12.78
CA PRO A 193 -14.09 -6.41 -14.03
C PRO A 193 -12.58 -6.30 -14.20
N LEU A 194 -12.05 -6.76 -15.34
CA LEU A 194 -10.61 -6.75 -15.64
C LEU A 194 -10.01 -5.33 -15.63
N VAL A 195 -10.83 -4.34 -16.00
CA VAL A 195 -10.50 -2.90 -15.95
C VAL A 195 -10.16 -2.46 -14.52
N VAL A 196 -10.86 -2.96 -13.51
CA VAL A 196 -10.63 -2.56 -12.11
C VAL A 196 -9.31 -3.13 -11.61
N LEU A 197 -8.98 -4.38 -11.94
CA LEU A 197 -7.67 -4.95 -11.62
C LEU A 197 -6.52 -4.14 -12.23
N ALA A 198 -6.68 -3.68 -13.48
CA ALA A 198 -5.73 -2.77 -14.11
C ALA A 198 -5.67 -1.40 -13.43
N TRP A 199 -6.81 -0.85 -13.00
CA TRP A 199 -6.90 0.46 -12.33
C TRP A 199 -6.03 0.54 -11.06
N TYR A 200 -6.09 -0.50 -10.21
CA TYR A 200 -5.21 -0.61 -9.05
C TYR A 200 -3.71 -0.62 -9.44
N ALA A 201 -3.34 -1.36 -10.50
CA ALA A 201 -1.97 -1.38 -11.01
C ALA A 201 -1.52 0.01 -11.52
N MET A 202 -2.38 0.68 -12.29
CA MET A 202 -2.12 2.00 -12.88
C MET A 202 -1.97 3.08 -11.81
N LEU A 203 -2.83 3.07 -10.78
CA LEU A 203 -2.69 3.95 -9.61
C LEU A 203 -1.38 3.69 -8.86
N GLY A 204 -0.99 2.42 -8.67
CA GLY A 204 0.24 2.04 -7.96
C GLY A 204 1.50 2.57 -8.64
N THR A 205 1.58 2.39 -9.97
CA THR A 205 2.68 2.95 -10.78
C THR A 205 2.63 4.48 -10.76
N SER A 206 1.45 5.07 -11.02
CA SER A 206 1.27 6.51 -11.09
C SER A 206 1.68 7.22 -9.80
N PHE A 207 1.27 6.70 -8.63
CA PHE A 207 1.65 7.26 -7.33
C PHE A 207 3.16 7.21 -7.10
N SER A 208 3.82 6.12 -7.48
CA SER A 208 5.29 6.00 -7.35
C SER A 208 6.04 6.96 -8.27
N VAL A 209 5.62 7.11 -9.53
CA VAL A 209 6.17 8.11 -10.46
C VAL A 209 5.95 9.53 -9.92
N SER A 210 4.71 9.89 -9.57
CA SER A 210 4.36 11.21 -9.06
C SER A 210 5.18 11.57 -7.82
N LEU A 211 5.24 10.65 -6.84
CA LEU A 211 5.97 10.87 -5.59
C LEU A 211 7.48 11.03 -5.81
N TYR A 212 8.06 10.33 -6.80
CA TYR A 212 9.44 10.55 -7.23
C TYR A 212 9.63 11.93 -7.87
N LEU A 213 8.78 12.31 -8.83
CA LEU A 213 8.87 13.60 -9.52
C LEU A 213 8.76 14.80 -8.57
N PHE A 214 7.74 14.81 -7.70
CA PHE A 214 7.57 15.87 -6.70
C PHE A 214 8.73 15.92 -5.72
N ARG A 215 9.17 14.77 -5.17
CA ARG A 215 10.32 14.77 -4.25
C ARG A 215 11.62 15.20 -4.93
N LYS A 216 11.87 14.81 -6.18
CA LYS A 216 13.07 15.21 -6.94
C LYS A 216 13.05 16.70 -7.31
N GLY A 217 11.88 17.27 -7.60
CA GLY A 217 11.74 18.68 -7.95
C GLY A 217 11.86 19.64 -6.76
N PHE A 218 11.27 19.31 -5.62
CA PHE A 218 11.11 20.25 -4.49
C PHE A 218 11.98 19.93 -3.26
N LEU A 219 12.58 18.73 -3.17
CA LEU A 219 13.30 18.26 -1.99
C LEU A 219 14.70 17.72 -2.35
N HIS A 220 15.61 17.78 -1.37
CA HIS A 220 16.92 17.15 -1.49
C HIS A 220 16.85 15.67 -1.09
N GLU A 221 17.86 14.89 -1.47
CA GLU A 221 17.93 13.45 -1.17
C GLU A 221 17.90 13.14 0.34
N LYS A 222 18.40 14.02 1.19
CA LYS A 222 18.33 13.88 2.66
C LYS A 222 17.12 14.63 3.22
N TYR A 223 16.40 13.98 4.14
CA TYR A 223 15.26 14.58 4.84
C TYR A 223 15.70 15.76 5.73
N ASN A 224 14.89 16.81 5.78
CA ASN A 224 15.10 17.98 6.62
C ASN A 224 13.78 18.41 7.26
N TRP A 225 13.70 18.32 8.60
CA TRP A 225 12.48 18.62 9.36
C TRP A 225 11.93 20.03 9.11
N LYS A 226 12.79 21.00 8.78
CA LYS A 226 12.37 22.38 8.46
C LYS A 226 11.51 22.49 7.19
N ARG A 227 11.49 21.46 6.34
CA ARG A 227 10.70 21.39 5.09
C ARG A 227 9.50 20.43 5.19
N PHE A 228 8.95 20.22 6.38
CA PHE A 228 7.78 19.33 6.56
C PHE A 228 6.57 19.75 5.71
N PHE A 229 6.30 21.05 5.57
CA PHE A 229 5.26 21.57 4.65
C PHE A 229 5.54 21.20 3.19
N THR A 230 6.81 21.19 2.77
CA THR A 230 7.21 20.79 1.41
C THR A 230 7.04 19.29 1.19
N GLU A 231 7.35 18.42 2.16
CA GLU A 231 7.05 16.99 2.07
C GLU A 231 5.53 16.75 2.00
N LEU A 232 4.73 17.44 2.82
CA LEU A 232 3.26 17.34 2.76
C LEU A 232 2.72 17.80 1.39
N PHE A 233 3.22 18.92 0.84
CA PHE A 233 2.86 19.42 -0.48
C PHE A 233 3.26 18.44 -1.61
N CYS A 234 4.47 17.87 -1.55
CA CYS A 234 4.93 16.86 -2.51
C CYS A 234 4.02 15.64 -2.52
N VAL A 235 3.55 15.24 -1.34
CA VAL A 235 2.69 14.07 -1.15
C VAL A 235 1.25 14.34 -1.59
N LEU A 236 0.70 15.52 -1.27
CA LEU A 236 -0.61 15.98 -1.74
C LEU A 236 -0.64 16.09 -3.27
N GLY A 237 0.37 16.74 -3.85
CA GLY A 237 0.55 16.85 -5.30
C GLY A 237 0.74 15.48 -5.95
N ALA A 238 1.49 14.58 -5.31
CA ALA A 238 1.68 13.23 -5.83
C ALA A 238 0.37 12.41 -5.84
N ALA A 239 -0.47 12.52 -4.82
CA ALA A 239 -1.76 11.84 -4.76
C ALA A 239 -2.73 12.34 -5.85
N LEU A 240 -2.84 13.66 -6.04
CA LEU A 240 -3.67 14.26 -7.11
C LEU A 240 -3.14 13.88 -8.50
N PHE A 241 -1.85 14.06 -8.75
CA PHE A 241 -1.25 13.78 -10.05
C PHE A 241 -1.26 12.28 -10.39
N ALA A 242 -1.23 11.40 -9.39
CA ALA A 242 -1.37 9.96 -9.58
C ALA A 242 -2.73 9.57 -10.18
N VAL A 243 -3.82 10.22 -9.77
CA VAL A 243 -5.15 10.01 -10.36
C VAL A 243 -5.14 10.43 -11.83
N CYS A 244 -4.62 11.62 -12.15
CA CYS A 244 -4.52 12.10 -13.54
C CYS A 244 -3.67 11.17 -14.43
N LEU A 245 -2.53 10.69 -13.94
CA LEU A 245 -1.69 9.72 -14.66
C LEU A 245 -2.34 8.34 -14.79
N ALA A 246 -3.15 7.90 -13.82
CA ALA A 246 -3.90 6.65 -13.92
C ALA A 246 -5.03 6.75 -14.95
N ILE A 247 -5.74 7.88 -15.03
CA ILE A 247 -6.72 8.17 -16.10
C ILE A 247 -6.03 8.17 -17.47
N LEU A 248 -4.86 8.80 -17.59
CA LEU A 248 -4.09 8.80 -18.84
C LEU A 248 -3.66 7.39 -19.27
N GLN A 249 -3.24 6.54 -18.32
CA GLN A 249 -2.94 5.14 -18.62
C GLN A 249 -4.20 4.33 -18.97
N TYR A 250 -5.31 4.53 -18.28
CA TYR A 250 -6.61 3.93 -18.64
C TYR A 250 -7.00 4.29 -20.08
N VAL A 251 -6.83 5.56 -20.48
CA VAL A 251 -7.07 6.00 -21.86
C VAL A 251 -6.24 5.18 -22.85
N ILE A 252 -4.93 5.08 -22.61
CA ILE A 252 -3.98 4.45 -23.54
C ILE A 252 -4.24 2.94 -23.68
N PHE A 253 -4.40 2.23 -22.55
CA PHE A 253 -4.49 0.77 -22.55
C PHE A 253 -5.92 0.24 -22.69
N PHE A 254 -6.93 0.94 -22.19
CA PHE A 254 -8.32 0.50 -22.21
C PHE A 254 -9.19 1.32 -23.14
N HIS A 255 -9.26 2.65 -23.01
CA HIS A 255 -10.19 3.41 -23.84
C HIS A 255 -9.94 3.22 -25.34
N ILE A 256 -8.69 3.32 -25.78
CA ILE A 256 -8.34 3.09 -27.20
C ILE A 256 -8.58 1.64 -27.63
N LEU A 257 -8.08 0.65 -26.88
CA LEU A 257 -8.14 -0.76 -27.31
C LEU A 257 -9.52 -1.39 -27.12
N HIS A 258 -10.14 -1.18 -25.96
CA HIS A 258 -11.43 -1.77 -25.60
C HIS A 258 -12.60 -0.95 -26.14
N ASP A 259 -12.67 0.37 -25.89
CA ASP A 259 -13.88 1.13 -26.20
C ASP A 259 -13.94 1.51 -27.69
N ILE A 260 -12.80 1.89 -28.30
CA ILE A 260 -12.73 2.23 -29.73
C ILE A 260 -12.54 0.99 -30.61
N PHE A 261 -11.50 0.19 -30.37
CA PHE A 261 -11.20 -0.99 -31.20
C PHE A 261 -11.98 -2.27 -30.82
N ARG A 262 -12.78 -2.27 -29.75
CA ARG A 262 -13.59 -3.42 -29.28
C ARG A 262 -12.77 -4.69 -29.00
N ILE A 263 -11.50 -4.52 -28.62
CA ILE A 263 -10.61 -5.61 -28.21
C ILE A 263 -10.98 -6.05 -26.78
N HIS A 264 -11.11 -7.35 -26.55
CA HIS A 264 -11.44 -7.90 -25.23
C HIS A 264 -10.43 -7.46 -24.16
N SER A 265 -10.92 -7.01 -22.99
CA SER A 265 -10.11 -6.34 -21.94
C SER A 265 -8.93 -7.16 -21.42
N ILE A 266 -8.93 -8.48 -21.61
CA ILE A 266 -7.82 -9.35 -21.24
C ILE A 266 -6.52 -9.03 -22.00
N PHE A 267 -6.63 -8.59 -23.27
CA PHE A 267 -5.47 -8.21 -24.06
C PHE A 267 -4.90 -6.85 -23.62
N SER A 268 -5.78 -5.89 -23.28
CA SER A 268 -5.40 -4.61 -22.65
C SER A 268 -4.68 -4.81 -21.32
N LEU A 269 -5.23 -5.64 -20.43
CA LEU A 269 -4.61 -5.99 -19.15
C LEU A 269 -3.27 -6.72 -19.36
N GLY A 270 -3.23 -7.70 -20.27
CA GLY A 270 -2.01 -8.43 -20.61
C GLY A 270 -0.90 -7.50 -21.14
N LEU A 271 -1.23 -6.58 -22.04
CA LEU A 271 -0.30 -5.59 -22.57
C LEU A 271 0.24 -4.67 -21.47
N LEU A 272 -0.62 -4.13 -20.61
CA LEU A 272 -0.22 -3.30 -19.45
C LEU A 272 0.76 -4.05 -18.54
N LEU A 273 0.43 -5.29 -18.16
CA LEU A 273 1.26 -6.12 -17.29
C LEU A 273 2.59 -6.51 -17.95
N ILE A 274 2.62 -6.79 -19.26
CA ILE A 274 3.86 -7.05 -20.00
C ILE A 274 4.75 -5.81 -20.05
N VAL A 275 4.18 -4.62 -20.33
CA VAL A 275 4.93 -3.35 -20.29
C VAL A 275 5.51 -3.12 -18.90
N TYR A 276 4.75 -3.33 -17.83
CA TYR A 276 5.28 -3.17 -16.48
C TYR A 276 6.36 -4.22 -16.14
N ALA A 277 6.15 -5.49 -16.50
CA ALA A 277 7.06 -6.59 -16.18
C ALA A 277 8.41 -6.44 -16.91
N THR A 278 8.39 -6.13 -18.21
CA THR A 278 9.61 -5.84 -18.99
C THR A 278 10.35 -4.62 -18.45
N THR A 279 9.61 -3.58 -18.03
CA THR A 279 10.17 -2.37 -17.39
C THR A 279 10.85 -2.70 -16.06
N ALA A 280 10.16 -3.37 -15.14
CA ALA A 280 10.71 -3.78 -13.85
C ALA A 280 11.92 -4.73 -14.01
N LEU A 281 11.85 -5.68 -14.94
CA LEU A 281 12.92 -6.63 -15.23
C LEU A 281 14.16 -5.94 -15.82
N LYS A 282 14.00 -5.00 -16.74
CA LYS A 282 15.10 -4.20 -17.30
C LYS A 282 15.82 -3.41 -16.20
N ALA A 283 15.07 -2.79 -15.29
CA ALA A 283 15.64 -2.07 -14.16
C ALA A 283 16.40 -2.99 -13.18
N LEU A 284 15.91 -4.22 -12.98
CA LEU A 284 16.58 -5.23 -12.15
C LEU A 284 17.90 -5.72 -12.78
N PHE A 285 17.96 -5.86 -14.10
CA PHE A 285 19.21 -6.18 -14.80
C PHE A 285 20.21 -5.02 -14.73
N ASN A 286 19.76 -3.78 -14.95
CA ASN A 286 20.60 -2.59 -14.82
C ASN A 286 21.19 -2.45 -13.40
N SER A 287 20.35 -2.50 -12.36
CA SER A 287 20.78 -2.28 -10.97
C SER A 287 21.73 -3.36 -10.47
N ARG A 288 21.54 -4.63 -10.89
CA ARG A 288 22.52 -5.70 -10.64
C ARG A 288 23.86 -5.42 -11.33
N MET A 289 23.84 -5.00 -12.60
CA MET A 289 25.07 -4.68 -13.34
C MET A 289 25.84 -3.53 -12.68
N GLU A 290 25.14 -2.46 -12.29
CA GLU A 290 25.72 -1.31 -11.59
C GLU A 290 26.28 -1.70 -10.22
N TYR A 291 25.58 -2.55 -9.46
CA TYR A 291 26.08 -3.08 -8.19
C TYR A 291 27.40 -3.85 -8.36
N TYR A 292 27.50 -4.77 -9.33
CA TYR A 292 28.74 -5.51 -9.59
C TYR A 292 29.92 -4.60 -10.01
N LEU A 293 29.66 -3.53 -10.76
CA LEU A 293 30.68 -2.55 -11.16
C LEU A 293 31.11 -1.65 -9.99
N HIS A 294 30.17 -1.18 -9.18
CA HIS A 294 30.42 -0.27 -8.07
C HIS A 294 31.05 -0.97 -6.85
N ASP A 295 30.77 -2.27 -6.66
CA ASP A 295 31.38 -3.13 -5.66
C ASP A 295 32.87 -3.45 -5.92
N ALA A 296 33.33 -3.29 -7.17
CA ALA A 296 34.74 -3.29 -7.53
C ALA A 296 35.44 -1.95 -7.19
N ALA A 297 34.69 -0.84 -7.14
CA ALA A 297 35.22 0.51 -7.01
C ALA A 297 35.20 1.08 -5.57
N VAL A 298 34.19 0.77 -4.77
CA VAL A 298 33.98 1.41 -3.45
C VAL A 298 34.17 0.42 -2.30
N LYS A 299 35.39 0.43 -1.76
CA LYS A 299 35.79 -0.37 -0.60
C LYS A 299 35.70 0.34 0.76
N ASP A 300 35.59 1.66 0.78
CA ASP A 300 36.06 2.45 1.93
C ASP A 300 35.01 3.23 2.74
N GLN A 301 33.73 3.30 2.31
CA GLN A 301 32.70 4.04 3.08
C GLN A 301 31.33 3.37 3.05
N LEU A 302 30.95 2.73 4.16
CA LEU A 302 29.55 2.38 4.44
C LEU A 302 29.19 2.69 5.89
N VAL A 303 28.07 3.36 6.11
CA VAL A 303 27.48 3.54 7.44
C VAL A 303 26.65 2.30 7.75
N GLU A 304 27.07 1.56 8.77
CA GLU A 304 26.41 0.32 9.19
C GLU A 304 25.06 0.63 9.86
N VAL A 305 23.96 0.21 9.22
CA VAL A 305 22.68 -0.03 9.91
C VAL A 305 22.72 -1.48 10.39
N PRO A 306 22.54 -1.77 11.69
CA PRO A 306 22.67 -3.12 12.21
C PRO A 306 21.69 -4.08 11.54
N LEU A 307 22.21 -5.23 11.10
CA LEU A 307 21.51 -6.25 10.32
C LEU A 307 20.14 -6.66 10.94
N ASN A 308 20.08 -6.68 12.27
CA ASN A 308 18.92 -7.10 13.04
C ASN A 308 17.69 -6.18 12.83
N GLU A 309 17.87 -4.85 12.81
CA GLU A 309 16.76 -3.92 12.62
C GLU A 309 16.17 -4.03 11.21
N ARG A 310 17.03 -4.13 10.18
CA ARG A 310 16.57 -4.29 8.79
C ARG A 310 15.76 -5.58 8.61
N LEU A 311 16.18 -6.67 9.24
CA LEU A 311 15.46 -7.94 9.20
C LEU A 311 14.08 -7.82 9.86
N ILE A 312 13.99 -7.22 11.05
CA ILE A 312 12.72 -6.98 11.77
C ILE A 312 11.75 -6.15 10.91
N HIS A 313 12.23 -5.11 10.21
CA HIS A 313 11.39 -4.33 9.31
C HIS A 313 10.87 -5.15 8.13
N THR A 314 11.73 -5.91 7.45
CA THR A 314 11.31 -6.76 6.33
C THR A 314 10.30 -7.83 6.79
N LEU A 315 10.52 -8.47 7.94
CA LEU A 315 9.59 -9.43 8.51
C LEU A 315 8.24 -8.80 8.88
N THR A 316 8.22 -7.53 9.31
CA THR A 316 6.97 -6.80 9.59
C THR A 316 6.16 -6.55 8.32
N GLU A 317 6.78 -6.11 7.22
CA GLU A 317 6.06 -5.93 5.95
C GLU A 317 5.58 -7.27 5.38
N LEU A 318 6.39 -8.33 5.49
CA LEU A 318 5.98 -9.68 5.11
C LEU A 318 4.83 -10.22 5.96
N SER A 319 4.74 -9.87 7.25
CA SER A 319 3.62 -10.27 8.10
C SER A 319 2.31 -9.57 7.71
N VAL A 320 2.35 -8.30 7.28
CA VAL A 320 1.18 -7.61 6.70
C VAL A 320 0.65 -8.36 5.48
N VAL A 321 1.54 -8.71 4.53
CA VAL A 321 1.16 -9.46 3.32
C VAL A 321 0.66 -10.87 3.67
N ALA A 322 1.31 -11.56 4.61
CA ALA A 322 0.91 -12.90 5.04
C ALA A 322 -0.46 -12.90 5.73
N ILE A 323 -0.76 -11.92 6.61
CA ILE A 323 -2.07 -11.78 7.25
C ILE A 323 -3.15 -11.44 6.21
N HIS A 324 -2.87 -10.52 5.28
CA HIS A 324 -3.76 -10.21 4.16
C HIS A 324 -4.11 -11.46 3.34
N PHE A 325 -3.12 -12.23 2.89
CA PHE A 325 -3.40 -13.46 2.14
C PHE A 325 -4.05 -14.56 2.98
N LEU A 326 -3.67 -14.71 4.25
CA LEU A 326 -4.28 -15.67 5.17
C LEU A 326 -5.78 -15.38 5.37
N LEU A 327 -6.17 -14.10 5.51
CA LEU A 327 -7.59 -13.70 5.55
C LEU A 327 -8.36 -14.25 4.35
N HIS A 328 -7.87 -14.04 3.13
CA HIS A 328 -8.55 -14.47 1.91
C HIS A 328 -8.56 -16.01 1.75
N MET A 329 -7.47 -16.68 2.11
CA MET A 329 -7.39 -18.15 2.13
C MET A 329 -8.38 -18.78 3.13
N LEU A 330 -8.51 -18.19 4.32
CA LEU A 330 -9.48 -18.63 5.34
C LEU A 330 -10.91 -18.32 4.91
N LEU A 331 -11.18 -17.13 4.36
CA LEU A 331 -12.50 -16.77 3.84
C LEU A 331 -12.94 -17.74 2.74
N ALA A 332 -12.09 -18.08 1.76
CA ALA A 332 -12.43 -19.03 0.71
C ALA A 332 -12.88 -20.41 1.24
N VAL A 333 -12.30 -20.86 2.37
CA VAL A 333 -12.61 -22.15 2.98
C VAL A 333 -13.82 -22.10 3.92
N PHE A 334 -13.95 -21.05 4.73
CA PHE A 334 -14.92 -21.00 5.83
C PHE A 334 -16.16 -20.12 5.58
N SER A 335 -16.12 -19.19 4.62
CA SER A 335 -17.28 -18.35 4.31
C SER A 335 -18.32 -19.09 3.44
N SER A 336 -19.59 -18.81 3.71
CA SER A 336 -20.76 -19.27 2.95
C SER A 336 -21.49 -18.04 2.41
N PRO A 337 -21.29 -17.65 1.13
CA PRO A 337 -21.89 -16.45 0.55
C PRO A 337 -23.42 -16.50 0.54
N GLU A 338 -24.02 -17.69 0.50
CA GLU A 338 -25.47 -17.91 0.63
C GLU A 338 -26.08 -17.38 1.94
N ASN A 339 -25.28 -17.18 2.99
CA ASN A 339 -25.71 -16.67 4.29
C ASN A 339 -25.41 -15.16 4.47
N ILE A 340 -25.02 -14.45 3.41
CA ILE A 340 -24.64 -13.04 3.48
C ILE A 340 -25.80 -12.16 3.01
N PHE A 341 -26.21 -11.23 3.86
CA PHE A 341 -27.19 -10.20 3.53
C PHE A 341 -26.51 -8.83 3.57
N SER A 342 -26.35 -8.23 2.39
CA SER A 342 -25.65 -6.95 2.21
C SER A 342 -26.66 -5.82 2.03
N GLU A 343 -26.95 -5.13 3.13
CA GLU A 343 -27.80 -3.95 3.17
C GLU A 343 -26.95 -2.68 2.94
N GLY A 344 -27.34 -1.84 1.98
CA GLY A 344 -26.60 -0.62 1.70
C GLY A 344 -27.15 0.23 0.57
N MET A 345 -26.36 1.22 0.17
CA MET A 345 -26.63 2.09 -0.98
C MET A 345 -26.12 1.41 -2.25
N HIS A 346 -27.03 0.88 -3.06
CA HIS A 346 -26.75 0.13 -4.28
C HIS A 346 -27.15 0.94 -5.53
N GLN A 347 -27.13 0.30 -6.70
CA GLN A 347 -27.63 0.91 -7.94
C GLN A 347 -29.15 1.08 -7.86
N ALA A 348 -29.65 2.30 -8.13
CA ALA A 348 -31.08 2.62 -8.06
C ALA A 348 -31.93 1.65 -8.90
N ILE A 349 -33.01 1.10 -8.31
CA ILE A 349 -33.98 0.26 -9.03
C ILE A 349 -35.00 1.14 -9.75
N GLY A 350 -35.41 0.76 -10.96
CA GLY A 350 -36.32 1.53 -11.81
C GLY A 350 -36.45 0.97 -13.23
N SER A 351 -37.00 1.76 -14.14
CA SER A 351 -37.35 1.32 -15.52
C SER A 351 -36.14 0.88 -16.35
N CYS A 352 -36.18 -0.35 -16.85
CA CYS A 352 -35.10 -0.95 -17.64
C CYS A 352 -34.76 -0.26 -18.97
N ASN A 353 -35.67 0.58 -19.48
CA ASN A 353 -35.50 1.27 -20.77
C ASN A 353 -34.83 2.65 -20.64
N GLU A 354 -34.59 3.15 -19.42
CA GLU A 354 -33.88 4.42 -19.24
C GLU A 354 -32.36 4.23 -19.38
N MET A 355 -31.81 4.84 -20.43
CA MET A 355 -30.37 4.90 -20.69
C MET A 355 -29.82 6.27 -20.28
N GLU A 356 -28.67 6.28 -19.62
CA GLU A 356 -27.90 7.48 -19.32
C GLU A 356 -26.64 7.59 -20.18
N GLN A 357 -26.23 8.84 -20.48
CA GLN A 357 -25.00 9.13 -21.21
C GLN A 357 -23.82 9.18 -20.23
N ILE A 358 -22.81 8.36 -20.51
CA ILE A 358 -21.52 8.37 -19.81
C ILE A 358 -20.57 9.28 -20.60
N PHE A 359 -19.88 10.18 -19.92
CA PHE A 359 -18.82 10.95 -20.55
C PHE A 359 -17.54 10.11 -20.63
N SER A 360 -17.15 9.70 -21.84
CA SER A 360 -15.81 9.20 -22.05
C SER A 360 -14.81 10.35 -22.22
N PRO A 361 -13.56 10.20 -21.73
CA PRO A 361 -12.45 10.97 -22.25
C PRO A 361 -12.50 10.99 -23.80
N PHE A 362 -12.16 12.13 -24.41
CA PHE A 362 -12.24 12.40 -25.85
C PHE A 362 -13.65 12.54 -26.47
N GLY A 363 -14.71 12.61 -25.66
CA GLY A 363 -16.04 13.03 -26.13
C GLY A 363 -16.82 11.98 -26.91
N LEU A 364 -16.40 10.71 -26.85
CA LEU A 364 -17.24 9.59 -27.24
C LEU A 364 -18.37 9.42 -26.21
N VAL A 365 -19.61 9.58 -26.65
CA VAL A 365 -20.79 9.35 -25.81
C VAL A 365 -21.05 7.85 -25.76
N LEU A 366 -20.76 7.22 -24.62
CA LEU A 366 -21.25 5.88 -24.33
C LEU A 366 -22.60 5.97 -23.60
N TYR A 367 -23.38 4.89 -23.69
CA TYR A 367 -24.65 4.76 -23.02
C TYR A 367 -24.61 3.53 -22.10
N ARG A 368 -25.09 3.67 -20.86
CA ARG A 368 -25.44 2.54 -19.97
C ARG A 368 -26.87 2.65 -19.51
N LYS A 369 -27.43 1.56 -18.99
CA LYS A 369 -28.71 1.59 -18.28
C LYS A 369 -28.55 2.44 -17.02
N LYS A 370 -29.50 3.32 -16.73
CA LYS A 370 -29.50 4.18 -15.53
C LYS A 370 -29.86 3.41 -14.26
N TYR A 371 -30.83 2.51 -14.37
CA TYR A 371 -31.36 1.75 -13.25
C TYR A 371 -30.96 0.27 -13.31
N PHE A 372 -30.95 -0.38 -12.16
CA PHE A 372 -30.77 -1.81 -12.04
C PHE A 372 -32.03 -2.58 -12.48
N CYS A 373 -31.84 -3.54 -13.39
CA CYS A 373 -32.89 -4.37 -13.94
C CYS A 373 -33.03 -5.71 -13.20
N VAL A 374 -34.09 -5.85 -12.41
CA VAL A 374 -34.38 -7.12 -11.71
C VAL A 374 -34.75 -8.24 -12.71
N GLU A 375 -35.50 -7.92 -13.79
CA GLU A 375 -35.96 -8.93 -14.77
C GLU A 375 -34.84 -9.44 -15.70
N GLU A 376 -33.85 -8.60 -16.03
CA GLU A 376 -32.76 -8.93 -16.96
C GLU A 376 -31.45 -9.26 -16.24
N GLN A 377 -31.49 -9.60 -14.94
CA GLN A 377 -30.30 -9.72 -14.10
C GLN A 377 -29.25 -10.69 -14.68
N GLN A 378 -28.15 -10.14 -15.18
CA GLN A 378 -27.08 -10.91 -15.83
C GLN A 378 -26.09 -11.54 -14.83
N GLN A 379 -25.97 -10.97 -13.63
CA GLN A 379 -25.01 -11.39 -12.62
C GLN A 379 -25.63 -12.36 -11.60
N LYS A 380 -25.22 -13.64 -11.65
CA LYS A 380 -25.64 -14.69 -10.68
C LYS A 380 -25.04 -14.54 -9.26
N LEU A 381 -24.49 -13.39 -8.89
CA LEU A 381 -23.70 -13.25 -7.64
C LEU A 381 -24.53 -13.01 -6.39
N PHE A 382 -25.67 -12.36 -6.57
CA PHE A 382 -26.66 -12.10 -5.55
C PHE A 382 -28.05 -12.33 -6.14
N ASP A 383 -29.06 -12.35 -5.29
CA ASP A 383 -30.47 -12.29 -5.67
C ASP A 383 -31.24 -11.57 -4.53
N PHE A 384 -32.54 -11.79 -4.46
CA PHE A 384 -33.44 -11.20 -3.47
C PHE A 384 -34.17 -12.24 -2.60
N HIS A 385 -33.66 -13.47 -2.49
CA HIS A 385 -34.34 -14.57 -1.77
C HIS A 385 -34.55 -14.32 -0.27
N CYS A 386 -33.69 -13.49 0.33
CA CYS A 386 -33.76 -13.11 1.74
C CYS A 386 -34.81 -12.02 2.04
N ILE A 387 -35.41 -11.41 1.02
CA ILE A 387 -36.51 -10.45 1.18
C ILE A 387 -37.83 -11.21 1.27
N PRO A 388 -38.66 -11.02 2.32
CA PRO A 388 -39.93 -11.72 2.45
C PRO A 388 -40.87 -11.39 1.29
N GLY A 389 -41.19 -12.42 0.48
CA GLY A 389 -42.00 -12.29 -0.73
C GLY A 389 -41.22 -12.05 -2.03
N GLY A 390 -39.89 -11.87 -1.97
CA GLY A 390 -39.02 -11.76 -3.15
C GLY A 390 -39.24 -10.54 -4.04
N GLN A 391 -40.15 -9.63 -3.66
CA GLN A 391 -40.53 -8.46 -4.46
C GLN A 391 -40.00 -7.18 -3.81
N LEU A 392 -39.07 -6.53 -4.51
CA LEU A 392 -38.67 -5.15 -4.21
C LEU A 392 -39.71 -4.18 -4.78
N ARG A 393 -39.91 -3.06 -4.06
CA ARG A 393 -40.66 -1.93 -4.60
C ARG A 393 -39.70 -1.04 -5.38
N GLU A 394 -40.00 -0.80 -6.66
CA GLU A 394 -39.16 0.05 -7.52
C GLU A 394 -39.06 1.49 -7.02
N MET A 395 -40.10 1.99 -6.33
CA MET A 395 -40.17 3.35 -5.80
C MET A 395 -40.57 3.37 -4.32
N VAL A 396 -40.02 4.34 -3.59
CA VAL A 396 -40.49 4.72 -2.24
C VAL A 396 -40.99 6.16 -2.31
N GLY A 397 -42.30 6.32 -2.41
CA GLY A 397 -42.91 7.62 -2.70
C GLY A 397 -42.70 8.01 -4.15
N SER A 398 -41.87 9.04 -4.39
CA SER A 398 -41.55 9.59 -5.72
C SER A 398 -40.08 9.44 -6.12
N GLU A 399 -39.26 8.79 -5.28
CA GLU A 399 -37.83 8.60 -5.51
C GLU A 399 -37.52 7.10 -5.75
N PRO A 400 -36.53 6.77 -6.61
CA PRO A 400 -36.14 5.40 -6.90
C PRO A 400 -35.46 4.77 -5.68
N LEU A 401 -35.61 3.45 -5.51
CA LEU A 401 -35.04 2.76 -4.36
C LEU A 401 -33.52 2.57 -4.51
N GLU A 402 -32.72 3.41 -3.84
CA GLU A 402 -31.25 3.28 -3.76
C GLU A 402 -30.77 2.45 -2.55
N TYR A 403 -31.53 2.41 -1.46
CA TYR A 403 -31.15 1.72 -0.23
C TYR A 403 -31.94 0.41 -0.10
N TYR A 404 -31.29 -0.74 -0.27
CA TYR A 404 -31.93 -2.05 -0.18
C TYR A 404 -30.95 -3.15 0.25
N THR A 405 -31.48 -4.36 0.46
CA THR A 405 -30.71 -5.56 0.81
C THR A 405 -30.54 -6.45 -0.43
N ILE A 406 -29.33 -6.91 -0.67
CA ILE A 406 -29.02 -7.98 -1.63
C ILE A 406 -28.57 -9.24 -0.87
N CYS A 407 -28.90 -10.42 -1.39
CA CYS A 407 -28.68 -11.71 -0.75
C CYS A 407 -27.62 -12.49 -1.56
N GLY A 408 -26.55 -12.97 -0.94
CA GLY A 408 -25.50 -13.69 -1.67
C GLY A 408 -25.95 -15.04 -2.21
N THR A 409 -25.39 -15.46 -3.35
CA THR A 409 -25.59 -16.82 -3.89
C THR A 409 -24.44 -17.74 -3.50
N ASN A 410 -24.69 -19.05 -3.44
CA ASN A 410 -23.65 -20.07 -3.22
C ASN A 410 -22.56 -20.03 -4.33
N PHE A 411 -21.40 -20.61 -4.09
CA PHE A 411 -20.37 -20.81 -5.12
C PHE A 411 -20.87 -21.79 -6.19
N GLU A 412 -20.69 -21.47 -7.48
CA GLU A 412 -20.91 -22.44 -8.56
C GLU A 412 -19.96 -23.65 -8.43
N ASN A 413 -18.69 -23.39 -8.07
CA ASN A 413 -17.70 -24.42 -7.76
C ASN A 413 -16.78 -23.96 -6.61
N ARG A 414 -17.12 -24.31 -5.37
CA ARG A 414 -16.34 -23.88 -4.18
C ARG A 414 -14.90 -24.39 -4.20
N ALA A 415 -14.67 -25.62 -4.70
CA ALA A 415 -13.34 -26.22 -4.74
C ALA A 415 -12.38 -25.44 -5.65
N GLU A 416 -12.87 -24.94 -6.78
CA GLU A 416 -12.12 -24.10 -7.71
C GLU A 416 -11.71 -22.76 -7.08
N TYR A 417 -12.64 -22.07 -6.41
CA TYR A 417 -12.31 -20.83 -5.66
C TYR A 417 -11.26 -21.09 -4.58
N ILE A 418 -11.37 -22.17 -3.81
CA ILE A 418 -10.38 -22.54 -2.78
C ILE A 418 -9.02 -22.80 -3.42
N ILE A 419 -8.94 -23.67 -4.43
CA ILE A 419 -7.67 -24.01 -5.11
C ILE A 419 -7.05 -22.76 -5.73
N PHE A 420 -7.83 -21.95 -6.44
CA PHE A 420 -7.35 -20.74 -7.08
C PHE A 420 -6.77 -19.74 -6.07
N ILE A 421 -7.53 -19.37 -5.04
CA ILE A 421 -7.09 -18.39 -4.03
C ILE A 421 -5.88 -18.91 -3.26
N TRP A 422 -5.85 -20.18 -2.86
CA TRP A 422 -4.71 -20.76 -2.13
C TRP A 422 -3.44 -20.84 -2.99
N VAL A 423 -3.53 -21.40 -4.20
CA VAL A 423 -2.36 -21.51 -5.10
C VAL A 423 -1.83 -20.13 -5.44
N TYR A 424 -2.71 -19.17 -5.72
CA TYR A 424 -2.34 -17.78 -6.00
C TYR A 424 -1.63 -17.13 -4.80
N CYS A 425 -2.28 -17.10 -3.63
CA CYS A 425 -1.74 -16.49 -2.42
C CYS A 425 -0.40 -17.09 -2.00
N VAL A 426 -0.26 -18.43 -2.00
CA VAL A 426 0.99 -19.11 -1.65
C VAL A 426 2.09 -18.81 -2.66
N THR A 427 1.78 -18.82 -3.96
CA THR A 427 2.77 -18.51 -5.02
C THR A 427 3.25 -17.07 -4.94
N VAL A 428 2.34 -16.11 -4.79
CA VAL A 428 2.70 -14.68 -4.69
C VAL A 428 3.46 -14.40 -3.40
N LEU A 429 3.03 -14.96 -2.26
CA LEU A 429 3.77 -14.83 -0.99
C LEU A 429 5.18 -15.41 -1.10
N PHE A 430 5.33 -16.59 -1.70
CA PHE A 430 6.64 -17.22 -1.93
C PHE A 430 7.55 -16.33 -2.79
N ILE A 431 7.04 -15.76 -3.89
CA ILE A 431 7.79 -14.83 -4.75
C ILE A 431 8.23 -13.59 -3.98
N ILE A 432 7.32 -12.96 -3.22
CA ILE A 432 7.64 -11.76 -2.43
C ILE A 432 8.68 -12.08 -1.35
N CYS A 433 8.51 -13.18 -0.60
CA CYS A 433 9.47 -13.63 0.40
C CYS A 433 10.83 -13.93 -0.24
N TYR A 434 10.87 -14.65 -1.36
CA TYR A 434 12.12 -15.00 -2.06
C TYR A 434 12.88 -13.75 -2.51
N ILE A 435 12.20 -12.79 -3.16
CA ILE A 435 12.82 -11.55 -3.64
C ILE A 435 13.33 -10.71 -2.45
N THR A 436 12.47 -10.45 -1.46
CA THR A 436 12.81 -9.57 -0.33
C THR A 436 13.91 -10.15 0.57
N LEU A 437 13.86 -11.45 0.88
CA LEU A 437 14.89 -12.11 1.68
C LEU A 437 16.21 -12.22 0.91
N SER A 438 16.18 -12.51 -0.39
CA SER A 438 17.40 -12.49 -1.24
C SER A 438 18.08 -11.12 -1.19
N CYS A 439 17.33 -10.03 -1.34
CA CYS A 439 17.89 -8.67 -1.23
C CYS A 439 18.44 -8.35 0.18
N VAL A 440 17.91 -8.95 1.26
CA VAL A 440 18.47 -8.80 2.61
C VAL A 440 19.78 -9.60 2.76
N VAL A 441 19.81 -10.84 2.30
CA VAL A 441 20.96 -11.76 2.43
C VAL A 441 22.14 -11.35 1.53
N GLU A 442 21.87 -10.88 0.31
CA GLU A 442 22.90 -10.43 -0.63
C GLU A 442 23.69 -9.24 -0.08
N ILE A 443 23.02 -8.32 0.63
CA ILE A 443 23.65 -7.20 1.33
C ILE A 443 24.36 -7.64 2.63
N SER A 444 23.99 -8.78 3.23
CA SER A 444 24.49 -9.21 4.53
C SER A 444 25.76 -10.06 4.51
N LYS A 445 26.24 -10.51 3.34
CA LYS A 445 27.44 -11.35 3.25
C LYS A 445 28.68 -10.54 3.69
N PRO A 446 29.32 -10.85 4.84
CA PRO A 446 30.60 -10.25 5.15
C PRO A 446 31.61 -10.77 4.15
N LYS A 447 32.27 -9.88 3.41
CA LYS A 447 33.35 -10.27 2.50
C LYS A 447 34.50 -10.84 3.32
N GLY A 448 34.66 -12.16 3.26
CA GLY A 448 35.79 -12.85 3.89
C GLY A 448 37.11 -12.22 3.45
N TYR A 449 38.01 -12.01 4.41
CA TYR A 449 39.34 -11.46 4.16
C TYR A 449 40.09 -12.32 3.15
N SER A 450 40.18 -11.85 1.91
CA SER A 450 41.05 -12.48 0.90
C SER A 450 42.50 -12.16 1.24
N TYR A 451 43.19 -13.14 1.83
CA TYR A 451 44.57 -13.05 2.31
C TYR A 451 45.62 -12.87 1.19
N THR A 452 45.22 -12.71 -0.06
CA THR A 452 46.11 -12.56 -1.22
C THR A 452 46.82 -11.20 -1.30
N LYS A 453 46.36 -10.17 -0.58
CA LYS A 453 46.91 -8.80 -0.71
C LYS A 453 48.17 -8.52 0.15
N ILE A 454 48.66 -9.49 0.93
CA ILE A 454 49.93 -9.33 1.69
C ILE A 454 51.16 -9.69 0.84
N MET A 455 51.05 -10.61 -0.13
CA MET A 455 52.21 -10.96 -0.99
C MET A 455 52.52 -9.94 -2.09
N GLN A 456 51.57 -9.10 -2.51
CA GLN A 456 51.79 -8.11 -3.58
C GLN A 456 52.29 -6.72 -3.10
N HIS A 457 52.51 -6.50 -1.79
CA HIS A 457 52.92 -5.17 -1.29
C HIS A 457 54.39 -5.06 -0.85
N ASN A 458 55.21 -6.12 -1.03
CA ASN A 458 56.64 -6.06 -0.75
C ASN A 458 57.53 -5.81 -1.99
N ASP A 459 57.04 -6.02 -3.21
CA ASP A 459 57.86 -5.94 -4.44
C ASP A 459 58.11 -4.52 -4.98
N HIS A 460 57.54 -3.48 -4.36
CA HIS A 460 57.67 -2.10 -4.85
C HIS A 460 58.60 -1.18 -4.03
N LYS A 461 59.43 -1.72 -3.11
CA LYS A 461 60.29 -0.88 -2.24
C LYS A 461 61.80 -1.02 -2.40
N ASN A 462 62.31 -1.87 -3.29
CA ASN A 462 63.75 -1.92 -3.61
C ASN A 462 63.96 -1.90 -5.13
N GLY A 463 64.26 -0.72 -5.67
CA GLY A 463 64.75 -0.61 -7.03
C GLY A 463 66.19 -1.11 -7.11
N PHE A 464 66.41 -2.25 -7.76
CA PHE A 464 67.73 -2.68 -8.19
C PHE A 464 67.72 -3.04 -9.68
N THR A 465 68.48 -2.26 -10.44
CA THR A 465 68.90 -2.59 -11.79
C THR A 465 69.92 -3.73 -11.79
N SER A 466 70.14 -4.33 -12.97
CA SER A 466 71.16 -5.33 -13.30
C SER A 466 70.72 -6.81 -13.30
N GLN A 467 70.70 -7.34 -14.52
CA GLN A 467 70.44 -8.72 -14.89
C GLN A 467 71.66 -9.62 -14.59
N LYS A 468 71.94 -9.92 -13.31
CA LYS A 468 72.95 -10.91 -12.88
C LYS A 468 72.71 -11.39 -11.44
N GLY A 469 71.71 -12.26 -11.24
CA GLY A 469 71.38 -12.78 -9.90
C GLY A 469 70.50 -14.03 -9.81
N PHE A 470 69.90 -14.50 -10.90
CA PHE A 470 68.90 -15.58 -10.84
C PHE A 470 69.46 -16.97 -10.43
N ASN A 471 70.72 -17.28 -10.74
CA ASN A 471 71.29 -18.62 -10.53
C ASN A 471 71.82 -18.91 -9.12
N LEU A 472 71.61 -18.02 -8.13
CA LEU A 472 72.07 -18.24 -6.74
C LEU A 472 70.95 -18.52 -5.74
N CYS A 473 69.70 -18.14 -6.03
CA CYS A 473 68.57 -18.33 -5.11
C CYS A 473 67.93 -19.73 -5.23
N GLU A 474 67.88 -20.29 -6.44
CA GLU A 474 67.27 -21.60 -6.72
C GLU A 474 68.00 -22.77 -6.01
N LYS A 475 69.26 -22.59 -5.64
CA LYS A 475 70.04 -23.59 -4.89
C LYS A 475 69.73 -23.65 -3.39
N LYS A 476 68.97 -22.70 -2.82
CA LYS A 476 68.71 -22.64 -1.37
C LYS A 476 67.35 -23.20 -0.96
N PHE A 477 66.41 -23.39 -1.89
CA PHE A 477 65.07 -23.94 -1.62
C PHE A 477 64.95 -25.47 -1.78
N LYS A 478 66.05 -26.17 -2.08
CA LYS A 478 66.06 -27.63 -2.33
C LYS A 478 66.56 -28.50 -1.17
N ASN A 479 66.98 -27.92 -0.03
CA ASN A 479 67.77 -28.65 0.98
C ASN A 479 67.12 -28.87 2.35
N ASP A 480 66.11 -28.11 2.77
CA ASP A 480 65.52 -28.25 4.11
C ASP A 480 64.08 -28.79 4.03
N GLY A 481 63.94 -30.09 4.30
CA GLY A 481 62.67 -30.81 4.29
C GLY A 481 62.11 -31.08 5.69
N ILE A 482 60.79 -31.32 5.72
CA ILE A 482 60.02 -32.17 6.66
C ILE A 482 60.48 -32.19 8.13
N ALA A 483 59.68 -31.58 9.01
CA ALA A 483 59.57 -32.02 10.40
C ALA A 483 58.14 -31.79 10.95
N GLN A 484 57.46 -32.87 11.34
CA GLN A 484 56.27 -32.81 12.20
C GLN A 484 56.69 -32.53 13.64
N ARG A 485 55.91 -31.74 14.39
CA ARG A 485 55.41 -32.11 15.75
C ARG A 485 54.43 -31.10 16.34
N THR A 486 53.58 -31.64 17.19
CA THR A 486 52.59 -31.01 18.09
C THR A 486 53.24 -30.36 19.31
N MET A 487 52.63 -29.31 19.88
CA MET A 487 52.12 -29.26 21.29
C MET A 487 51.57 -27.87 21.67
N ASP A 488 50.34 -27.88 22.20
CA ASP A 488 49.79 -27.22 23.40
C ASP A 488 50.26 -25.80 23.84
N ASP A 489 49.31 -24.86 23.73
CA ASP A 489 48.57 -24.20 24.85
C ASP A 489 49.27 -23.29 25.91
N VAL A 490 48.43 -22.41 26.51
CA VAL A 490 48.57 -21.68 27.79
C VAL A 490 49.48 -20.41 27.89
N GLU A 491 48.77 -19.27 27.90
CA GLU A 491 48.88 -18.08 28.79
C GLU A 491 50.08 -17.10 28.92
N LEU A 492 49.66 -15.87 29.29
CA LEU A 492 50.23 -14.97 30.31
C LEU A 492 51.05 -13.71 29.92
N ARG A 493 50.31 -12.59 29.82
CA ARG A 493 50.50 -11.29 30.50
C ARG A 493 51.87 -10.59 30.58
N HIS A 494 51.82 -9.31 30.19
CA HIS A 494 52.42 -8.13 30.84
C HIS A 494 53.96 -8.01 31.00
N ARG A 495 54.51 -6.98 30.35
CA ARG A 495 54.94 -5.66 30.92
C ARG A 495 55.36 -4.75 29.74
N LEU A 496 54.94 -3.49 29.60
CA LEU A 496 55.38 -2.28 30.34
C LEU A 496 56.92 -2.18 30.41
N SER A 497 57.63 -1.10 30.02
CA SER A 497 57.21 0.26 29.62
C SER A 497 58.44 1.14 29.29
N VAL A 498 58.21 2.40 28.84
CA VAL A 498 59.09 3.60 28.91
C VAL A 498 60.05 3.89 27.73
N LEU A 499 59.69 4.92 26.94
CA LEU A 499 60.50 6.10 26.53
C LEU A 499 59.62 6.96 25.58
N ASN A 500 58.85 7.97 26.02
CA ASN A 500 59.16 9.25 26.69
C ASN A 500 59.78 10.35 25.79
N ARG A 501 58.96 11.26 25.24
CA ARG A 501 59.13 12.74 25.37
C ARG A 501 57.99 13.58 24.73
N ASN A 502 57.58 14.63 25.46
CA ASN A 502 57.01 15.94 25.04
C ASN A 502 55.79 15.96 24.08
N SER A 503 54.54 16.37 24.39
CA SER A 503 53.85 17.24 25.39
C SER A 503 53.49 18.67 24.93
N LYS A 504 52.24 19.11 25.26
CA LYS A 504 51.59 20.45 25.06
C LYS A 504 51.03 20.67 23.62
N LYS A 505 49.78 21.12 23.38
CA LYS A 505 48.62 21.67 24.15
C LYS A 505 47.32 21.43 23.32
N SER A 506 46.06 21.48 23.80
CA SER A 506 45.46 21.28 25.13
C SER A 506 43.90 21.43 25.14
N ARG A 507 43.19 20.46 25.75
CA ARG A 507 41.92 20.58 26.56
C ARG A 507 40.62 21.06 25.84
N LEU A 508 39.49 20.30 25.83
CA LEU A 508 38.56 19.86 26.93
C LEU A 508 37.68 21.00 27.51
N PRO A 509 36.47 20.76 28.10
CA PRO A 509 35.71 19.49 28.30
C PRO A 509 34.17 19.53 28.05
N THR A 510 33.51 18.36 28.09
CA THR A 510 32.23 18.17 28.82
C THR A 510 32.52 17.42 30.12
N PRO A 511 31.78 17.63 31.23
CA PRO A 511 30.80 16.60 31.60
C PRO A 511 29.60 17.01 32.52
N THR A 512 28.60 16.12 32.54
CA THR A 512 27.73 15.69 33.68
C THR A 512 26.84 16.64 34.49
N ARG A 513 25.58 16.18 34.61
CA ARG A 513 24.63 16.27 35.75
C ARG A 513 25.26 16.56 37.13
N LEU A 514 24.58 17.41 37.91
CA LEU A 514 24.32 17.14 39.33
C LEU A 514 22.86 17.50 39.68
N SER A 515 22.37 16.95 40.80
CA SER A 515 20.98 17.07 41.27
C SER A 515 20.91 17.82 42.60
N GLY A 516 19.80 18.53 42.83
CA GLY A 516 19.27 18.80 44.19
C GLY A 516 19.29 20.25 44.68
N TYR A 517 18.23 20.62 45.40
CA TYR A 517 18.05 21.83 46.24
C TYR A 517 17.99 23.18 45.46
N ILE A 518 17.06 24.12 45.68
CA ILE A 518 16.11 24.41 46.79
C ILE A 518 14.74 24.90 46.29
N SER A 519 13.72 24.72 47.13
CA SER A 519 12.31 25.14 46.97
C SER A 519 12.03 26.61 47.33
N LYS A 520 10.89 27.12 46.84
CA LYS A 520 10.15 28.33 47.28
C LYS A 520 10.76 29.71 46.96
N LEU A 521 10.05 30.46 46.12
CA LEU A 521 9.25 31.58 46.64
C LEU A 521 7.99 31.76 45.79
N SER A 522 6.90 32.19 46.42
CA SER A 522 5.60 32.48 45.81
C SER A 522 5.21 33.92 46.08
N ALA A 523 4.73 34.62 45.06
CA ALA A 523 3.85 35.78 45.14
C ALA A 523 3.05 35.84 43.83
#